data_AF-A0A836KRV2-F1
#
_entry.id   AF-A0A836KRV2-F1
#
_cell.length_a   1.000
_cell.length_b   1.000
_cell.length_c   1.000
_cell.angle_alpha   90.00
_cell.angle_beta   90.00
_cell.angle_gamma   90.00
#
_symmetry.space_group_name_H-M   'P 1'
#
loop_
_entity.id
_entity.type
_entity.pdbx_description
1 polymer ?
#
loop_
_entity_poly.entity_id
_entity_poly.type
_entity_poly.pdbx_seq_one_letter_code
_entity_poly.pdbx_strand_id
1 'polypeptide(L)'
;MSRPYKKIKGAVGATKYNAPCKFFLRGSCSNQRCPYLHVRNQTSIRSASHKEVAVQQGNGAVKVMSTMLKLFFEKQTQLIYNAESGMLNLSQLASYDDLSSVASSINFNTRTFCVALCTCIRELLSPPPAILQLDKNDVKGFHHLGKALEEAGLHASLRALSLAHNSITSSDIAQELKHFTSLTEVSLVGNPVTERADYRLKFKRHVPWLQGLDGESMAAPPLELPWPRFFHPEHALTDVVSAADSFSSSVRGYDSAQKALLHFIQSALLNPLEMEPARGLLTGVDAVSDIYALNATFTFSLVSNEAAVSTPSRSAGGVAASTQRDVVREIVGFRMRQMESNHNVLLGLKAMTVAAGRTSVCAKLEHVLYPKGFAVGHYIHDSPDVAVLDNKGFGPNAVVGMKQPLSVVTLHGVMLWRYRTAGSDADVQHSNLVRDAIIIKRNFSRVITVSSTEPGRWHIVNDMVTLYPFRGGSSNEGESQASSAASSGAGVSTAPLTPENILLRDVHPYDVVFSPATDPKRAAQIARRYRVPAPIVATLCSVVHSDRELAVILVDLTDIPLEVYEQCATFVEMDPLSSIFLCRIGNLFGIEPAEGAVLLRKCGLDWAAIVQAVGR
;
A
#
# COMPACT_ATOMS: atom_id res chain seq x y z
N MET A 1 -9.10 29.70 -7.96
CA MET A 1 -9.85 30.30 -9.09
C MET A 1 -11.32 30.43 -8.72
N SER A 2 -11.93 31.55 -9.08
CA SER A 2 -13.34 31.89 -8.85
C SER A 2 -14.28 30.85 -9.48
N ARG A 3 -15.21 30.30 -8.66
CA ARG A 3 -16.19 29.29 -9.08
C ARG A 3 -17.11 29.84 -10.19
N PRO A 4 -17.45 29.09 -11.25
CA PRO A 4 -18.37 29.57 -12.26
C PRO A 4 -19.81 29.25 -11.86
N TYR A 5 -20.40 30.06 -10.97
CA TYR A 5 -21.86 30.12 -10.83
C TYR A 5 -22.34 31.42 -11.48
N LYS A 6 -22.91 31.34 -12.69
CA LYS A 6 -23.59 32.49 -13.30
C LYS A 6 -24.93 32.69 -12.59
N LYS A 7 -25.05 33.79 -11.84
CA LYS A 7 -26.35 34.39 -11.46
C LYS A 7 -27.00 34.97 -12.72
N ILE A 8 -28.25 34.64 -12.98
CA ILE A 8 -29.09 35.40 -13.93
C ILE A 8 -30.07 36.23 -13.09
N LYS A 9 -30.10 37.55 -13.33
CA LYS A 9 -31.11 38.45 -12.79
C LYS A 9 -32.47 38.08 -13.39
N GLY A 10 -33.35 37.50 -12.58
CA GLY A 10 -34.79 37.47 -12.84
C GLY A 10 -35.48 38.57 -12.03
N ALA A 11 -36.54 39.14 -12.60
CA ALA A 11 -37.39 40.09 -11.93
C ALA A 11 -37.99 39.50 -10.63
N VAL A 12 -38.18 40.42 -9.68
CA VAL A 12 -38.71 40.34 -8.31
C VAL A 12 -39.46 39.05 -7.93
N GLY A 13 -38.97 38.38 -6.88
CA GLY A 13 -39.85 37.70 -5.93
C GLY A 13 -39.95 36.17 -5.97
N ALA A 14 -38.86 35.41 -6.16
CA ALA A 14 -38.67 34.07 -5.59
C ALA A 14 -37.30 33.48 -5.96
N THR A 15 -36.41 33.24 -4.98
CA THR A 15 -35.14 32.53 -5.18
C THR A 15 -35.34 31.01 -5.15
N LYS A 16 -35.11 30.30 -6.27
CA LYS A 16 -34.89 28.84 -6.29
C LYS A 16 -33.41 28.54 -6.55
N TYR A 17 -32.78 27.75 -5.67
CA TYR A 17 -31.41 27.26 -5.82
C TYR A 17 -31.33 25.99 -6.68
N ASN A 18 -30.11 25.75 -7.17
CA ASN A 18 -29.68 24.85 -8.25
C ASN A 18 -29.84 23.34 -7.97
N ALA A 19 -30.29 22.59 -8.97
CA ALA A 19 -30.08 21.14 -9.07
C ALA A 19 -29.13 20.84 -10.26
N PRO A 20 -28.18 19.88 -10.14
CA PRO A 20 -27.42 19.40 -11.30
C PRO A 20 -28.35 18.84 -12.36
N CYS A 21 -27.93 18.86 -13.63
CA CYS A 21 -28.74 18.29 -14.70
C CYS A 21 -29.09 16.83 -14.38
N LYS A 22 -30.39 16.51 -14.28
CA LYS A 22 -30.89 15.17 -13.93
C LYS A 22 -30.38 14.08 -14.88
N PHE A 23 -30.11 14.44 -16.13
CA PHE A 23 -29.54 13.55 -17.14
C PHE A 23 -28.00 13.45 -17.06
N PHE A 24 -27.31 14.45 -16.52
CA PHE A 24 -25.87 14.37 -16.23
C PHE A 24 -25.61 13.36 -15.10
N LEU A 25 -26.40 13.42 -14.03
CA LEU A 25 -26.32 12.45 -12.92
C LEU A 25 -26.62 11.00 -13.34
N ARG A 26 -27.25 10.83 -14.51
CA ARG A 26 -27.58 9.53 -15.11
C ARG A 26 -26.74 9.22 -16.36
N GLY A 27 -25.70 10.01 -16.64
CA GLY A 27 -24.79 9.80 -17.79
C GLY A 27 -25.43 9.93 -19.18
N SER A 28 -26.64 10.47 -19.30
CA SER A 28 -27.50 10.39 -20.51
C SER A 28 -27.93 11.76 -21.07
N CYS A 29 -27.30 12.85 -20.62
CA CYS A 29 -27.58 14.19 -21.17
C CYS A 29 -26.89 14.40 -22.53
N SER A 30 -27.66 14.69 -23.57
CA SER A 30 -27.18 14.97 -24.94
C SER A 30 -27.27 16.45 -25.34
N ASN A 31 -27.65 17.33 -24.40
CA ASN A 31 -27.85 18.76 -24.66
C ASN A 31 -26.52 19.51 -24.76
N GLN A 32 -26.20 20.03 -25.94
CA GLN A 32 -24.94 20.72 -26.24
C GLN A 32 -24.75 22.06 -25.53
N ARG A 33 -25.82 22.64 -24.94
CA ARG A 33 -25.73 23.87 -24.15
C ARG A 33 -25.74 23.59 -22.64
N CYS A 34 -25.54 22.34 -22.23
CA CYS A 34 -25.46 21.98 -20.82
C CYS A 34 -24.24 22.64 -20.17
N PRO A 35 -24.40 23.35 -19.03
CA PRO A 35 -23.29 24.02 -18.35
C PRO A 35 -22.31 23.05 -17.66
N TYR A 36 -22.64 21.76 -17.64
CA TYR A 36 -21.74 20.67 -17.26
C TYR A 36 -21.15 20.10 -18.56
N LEU A 37 -19.87 20.42 -18.85
CA LEU A 37 -19.19 20.11 -20.11
C LEU A 37 -19.15 18.59 -20.40
N HIS A 38 -19.67 18.19 -21.56
CA HIS A 38 -19.58 16.83 -22.07
C HIS A 38 -18.43 16.71 -23.08
N VAL A 39 -17.51 15.76 -22.90
CA VAL A 39 -16.51 15.40 -23.93
C VAL A 39 -17.19 14.48 -24.94
N ARG A 40 -17.25 14.86 -26.23
CA ARG A 40 -17.84 14.03 -27.29
C ARG A 40 -16.75 13.63 -28.30
N ASN A 41 -16.57 12.32 -28.47
CA ASN A 41 -15.85 11.73 -29.60
C ASN A 41 -16.70 11.91 -30.87
N GLN A 42 -16.22 12.74 -31.81
CA GLN A 42 -16.69 12.79 -33.18
C GLN A 42 -15.51 12.47 -34.11
N THR A 43 -15.43 11.22 -34.55
CA THR A 43 -14.77 10.87 -35.83
C THR A 43 -15.37 9.58 -36.36
N SER A 44 -15.68 9.60 -37.66
CA SER A 44 -16.14 8.51 -38.56
C SER A 44 -17.59 7.97 -38.40
N ILE A 45 -18.58 8.80 -38.70
CA ILE A 45 -19.80 8.35 -39.38
C ILE A 45 -19.80 9.03 -40.75
N ARG A 46 -19.15 8.44 -41.75
CA ARG A 46 -19.32 8.77 -43.18
C ARG A 46 -18.51 7.80 -44.04
N SER A 47 -18.96 6.54 -44.12
CA SER A 47 -18.72 5.62 -45.26
C SER A 47 -19.27 4.23 -44.92
N ALA A 48 -20.60 4.09 -44.93
CA ALA A 48 -21.25 2.77 -45.01
C ALA A 48 -22.65 2.92 -45.64
N SER A 49 -22.72 3.56 -46.80
CA SER A 49 -23.81 3.38 -47.75
C SER A 49 -23.19 2.81 -49.01
N HIS A 50 -23.06 1.48 -49.07
CA HIS A 50 -23.02 0.64 -50.28
C HIS A 50 -22.43 -0.74 -49.91
N LYS A 51 -23.15 -1.79 -50.34
CA LYS A 51 -22.88 -3.24 -50.21
C LYS A 51 -23.57 -3.98 -49.05
N GLU A 52 -24.89 -3.90 -49.00
CA GLU A 52 -25.72 -5.04 -48.62
C GLU A 52 -26.29 -5.69 -49.89
N VAL A 53 -25.51 -6.52 -50.57
CA VAL A 53 -26.06 -7.62 -51.39
C VAL A 53 -25.00 -8.72 -51.40
N ALA A 54 -25.42 -9.91 -50.95
CA ALA A 54 -24.69 -11.19 -50.85
C ALA A 54 -24.19 -11.56 -49.44
N VAL A 55 -25.08 -12.12 -48.60
CA VAL A 55 -24.96 -13.42 -47.89
C VAL A 55 -26.33 -13.65 -47.21
N GLN A 56 -27.28 -14.25 -47.92
CA GLN A 56 -28.65 -14.50 -47.45
C GLN A 56 -28.91 -15.95 -47.00
N GLN A 57 -27.87 -16.73 -46.65
CA GLN A 57 -28.03 -18.15 -46.28
C GLN A 57 -27.48 -18.54 -44.88
N GLY A 58 -27.15 -17.58 -44.00
CA GLY A 58 -26.62 -17.89 -42.64
C GLY A 58 -27.38 -17.26 -41.45
N ASN A 59 -28.51 -16.58 -41.68
CA ASN A 59 -29.03 -15.56 -40.76
C ASN A 59 -29.88 -16.07 -39.58
N GLY A 60 -30.32 -17.34 -39.60
CA GLY A 60 -31.17 -17.92 -38.55
C GLY A 60 -30.38 -18.25 -37.27
N ALA A 61 -29.26 -18.96 -37.41
CA ALA A 61 -28.43 -19.40 -36.28
C ALA A 61 -27.80 -18.23 -35.51
N VAL A 62 -27.41 -17.15 -36.21
CA VAL A 62 -26.82 -15.95 -35.59
C VAL A 62 -27.86 -15.17 -34.78
N LYS A 63 -29.11 -15.08 -35.28
CA LYS A 63 -30.21 -14.46 -34.52
C LYS A 63 -30.55 -15.26 -33.28
N VAL A 64 -30.66 -16.58 -33.40
CA VAL A 64 -30.89 -17.49 -32.25
C VAL A 64 -29.78 -17.36 -31.22
N MET A 65 -28.51 -17.37 -31.64
CA MET A 65 -27.36 -17.18 -30.76
C MET A 65 -27.40 -15.83 -30.03
N SER A 66 -27.67 -14.72 -30.73
CA SER A 66 -27.77 -13.41 -30.11
C SER A 66 -28.93 -13.34 -29.12
N THR A 67 -30.09 -13.92 -29.44
CA THR A 67 -31.22 -14.01 -28.51
C THR A 67 -30.89 -14.84 -27.27
N MET A 68 -30.22 -15.99 -27.44
CA MET A 68 -29.81 -16.84 -26.31
C MET A 68 -28.76 -16.16 -25.44
N LEU A 69 -27.80 -15.45 -26.02
CA LEU A 69 -26.87 -14.62 -25.25
C LEU A 69 -27.61 -13.54 -24.46
N LYS A 70 -28.57 -12.83 -25.07
CA LYS A 70 -29.37 -11.82 -24.35
C LYS A 70 -30.12 -12.43 -23.16
N LEU A 71 -30.81 -13.54 -23.36
CA LEU A 71 -31.52 -14.25 -22.29
C LEU A 71 -30.57 -14.75 -21.20
N PHE A 72 -29.39 -15.26 -21.59
CA PHE A 72 -28.35 -15.65 -20.65
C PHE A 72 -27.88 -14.48 -19.81
N PHE A 73 -27.56 -13.33 -20.42
CA PHE A 73 -27.18 -12.13 -19.67
C PHE A 73 -28.32 -11.69 -18.74
N GLU A 74 -29.55 -11.59 -19.22
CA GLU A 74 -30.70 -11.20 -18.37
C GLU A 74 -30.89 -12.11 -17.16
N LYS A 75 -30.69 -13.43 -17.32
CA LYS A 75 -30.84 -14.42 -16.25
C LYS A 75 -29.63 -14.47 -15.30
N GLN A 76 -28.41 -14.40 -15.84
CA GLN A 76 -27.17 -14.67 -15.11
C GLN A 76 -26.41 -13.42 -14.69
N THR A 77 -26.88 -12.21 -15.04
CA THR A 77 -26.17 -10.92 -14.77
C THR A 77 -25.69 -10.81 -13.32
N GLN A 78 -26.50 -11.19 -12.33
CA GLN A 78 -26.11 -11.06 -10.91
C GLN A 78 -24.95 -11.98 -10.50
N LEU A 79 -24.72 -13.06 -11.23
CA LEU A 79 -23.66 -14.04 -10.96
C LEU A 79 -22.39 -13.73 -11.76
N ILE A 80 -22.55 -13.27 -13.00
CA ILE A 80 -21.43 -13.04 -13.92
C ILE A 80 -20.93 -11.59 -13.90
N TYR A 81 -21.73 -10.62 -13.44
CA TYR A 81 -21.39 -9.20 -13.44
C TYR A 81 -21.56 -8.57 -12.07
N ASN A 82 -20.48 -7.97 -11.57
CA ASN A 82 -20.48 -7.18 -10.35
C ASN A 82 -20.30 -5.70 -10.70
N ALA A 83 -21.35 -4.90 -10.53
CA ALA A 83 -21.37 -3.47 -10.88
C ALA A 83 -20.46 -2.59 -10.01
N GLU A 84 -20.16 -3.01 -8.78
CA GLU A 84 -19.31 -2.28 -7.84
C GLU A 84 -17.83 -2.39 -8.21
N SER A 85 -17.39 -3.61 -8.51
CA SER A 85 -16.03 -3.89 -9.00
C SER A 85 -15.85 -3.63 -10.50
N GLY A 86 -16.97 -3.58 -11.26
CA GLY A 86 -16.98 -3.52 -12.72
C GLY A 86 -16.52 -4.81 -13.39
N MET A 87 -16.53 -5.94 -12.67
CA MET A 87 -16.04 -7.23 -13.15
C MET A 87 -17.12 -8.03 -13.87
N LEU A 88 -16.82 -8.44 -15.10
CA LEU A 88 -17.60 -9.38 -15.89
C LEU A 88 -16.80 -10.68 -16.08
N ASN A 89 -17.30 -11.78 -15.52
CA ASN A 89 -16.71 -13.11 -15.64
C ASN A 89 -17.49 -13.97 -16.62
N LEU A 90 -16.86 -14.27 -17.76
CA LEU A 90 -17.39 -15.12 -18.83
C LEU A 90 -16.47 -16.33 -19.08
N SER A 91 -15.76 -16.78 -18.04
CA SER A 91 -14.89 -17.95 -18.11
C SER A 91 -15.72 -19.22 -18.36
N GLN A 92 -15.20 -20.13 -19.18
CA GLN A 92 -15.89 -21.38 -19.57
C GLN A 92 -17.34 -21.16 -20.02
N LEU A 93 -17.59 -20.17 -20.87
CA LEU A 93 -18.95 -19.74 -21.22
C LEU A 93 -19.83 -20.87 -21.78
N ALA A 94 -19.24 -21.81 -22.53
CA ALA A 94 -19.96 -22.96 -23.07
C ALA A 94 -20.40 -23.99 -22.00
N SER A 95 -19.90 -23.89 -20.76
CA SER A 95 -20.24 -24.82 -19.68
C SER A 95 -21.50 -24.44 -18.90
N TYR A 96 -22.08 -23.26 -19.14
CA TYR A 96 -23.33 -22.85 -18.50
C TYR A 96 -24.51 -23.66 -19.08
N ASP A 97 -25.31 -24.26 -18.20
CA ASP A 97 -26.48 -25.08 -18.58
C ASP A 97 -27.46 -24.31 -19.48
N ASP A 98 -27.63 -23.01 -19.22
CA ASP A 98 -28.49 -22.10 -19.99
C ASP A 98 -28.06 -21.94 -21.46
N LEU A 99 -26.80 -22.26 -21.77
CA LEU A 99 -26.21 -22.18 -23.09
C LEU A 99 -25.98 -23.56 -23.74
N SER A 100 -26.38 -24.65 -23.08
CA SER A 100 -26.18 -26.03 -23.55
C SER A 100 -26.68 -26.27 -24.98
N SER A 101 -27.84 -25.70 -25.34
CA SER A 101 -28.42 -25.83 -26.68
C SER A 101 -27.66 -25.09 -27.78
N VAL A 102 -26.81 -24.14 -27.42
CA VAL A 102 -25.98 -23.35 -28.35
C VAL A 102 -24.48 -23.50 -28.07
N ALA A 103 -24.09 -24.42 -27.20
CA ALA A 103 -22.70 -24.58 -26.73
C ALA A 103 -21.72 -24.81 -27.90
N SER A 104 -22.13 -25.58 -28.90
CA SER A 104 -21.35 -25.82 -30.13
C SER A 104 -21.15 -24.58 -31.01
N SER A 105 -21.96 -23.54 -30.80
CA SER A 105 -21.93 -22.29 -31.56
C SER A 105 -21.19 -21.16 -30.83
N ILE A 106 -20.79 -21.39 -29.57
CA ILE A 106 -19.96 -20.48 -28.78
C ILE A 106 -18.52 -20.65 -29.26
N ASN A 107 -18.03 -19.68 -30.02
CA ASN A 107 -16.70 -19.74 -30.60
C ASN A 107 -16.06 -18.36 -30.72
N PHE A 108 -15.17 -18.05 -29.77
CA PHE A 108 -14.39 -16.81 -29.71
C PHE A 108 -13.41 -16.62 -30.88
N ASN A 109 -13.21 -17.65 -31.70
CA ASN A 109 -12.39 -17.59 -32.91
C ASN A 109 -13.18 -17.16 -34.14
N THR A 110 -14.45 -16.79 -34.00
CA THR A 110 -15.29 -16.30 -35.10
C THR A 110 -15.71 -14.86 -34.86
N ARG A 111 -15.61 -14.02 -35.90
CA ARG A 111 -16.06 -12.62 -35.83
C ARG A 111 -17.53 -12.52 -35.42
N THR A 112 -18.38 -13.37 -35.97
CA THR A 112 -19.83 -13.36 -35.75
C THR A 112 -20.18 -13.50 -34.27
N PHE A 113 -19.57 -14.46 -33.58
CA PHE A 113 -19.81 -14.67 -32.16
C PHE A 113 -19.26 -13.50 -31.33
N CYS A 114 -18.02 -13.06 -31.57
CA CYS A 114 -17.43 -11.94 -30.81
C CYS A 114 -18.24 -10.64 -30.94
N VAL A 115 -18.73 -10.32 -32.15
CA VAL A 115 -19.58 -9.15 -32.38
C VAL A 115 -20.91 -9.29 -31.64
N ALA A 116 -21.55 -10.46 -31.70
CA ALA A 116 -22.81 -10.72 -30.98
C ALA A 116 -22.62 -10.57 -29.46
N LEU A 117 -21.54 -11.15 -28.92
CA LEU A 117 -21.20 -11.06 -27.49
C LEU A 117 -20.96 -9.62 -27.05
N CYS A 118 -20.06 -8.89 -27.72
CA CYS A 118 -19.72 -7.50 -27.37
C CYS A 118 -20.93 -6.57 -27.51
N THR A 119 -21.82 -6.84 -28.47
CA THR A 119 -23.08 -6.11 -28.61
C THR A 119 -24.00 -6.34 -27.42
N CYS A 120 -24.13 -7.58 -26.95
CA CYS A 120 -24.93 -7.90 -25.76
C CYS A 120 -24.36 -7.23 -24.51
N ILE A 121 -23.04 -7.29 -24.31
CA ILE A 121 -22.35 -6.62 -23.19
C ILE A 121 -22.65 -5.11 -23.19
N ARG A 122 -22.52 -4.45 -24.34
CA ARG A 122 -22.77 -3.02 -24.50
C ARG A 122 -24.25 -2.65 -24.25
N GLU A 123 -25.18 -3.49 -24.65
CA GLU A 123 -26.63 -3.21 -24.54
C GLU A 123 -27.20 -3.49 -23.15
N LEU A 124 -26.69 -4.51 -22.47
CA LEU A 124 -27.31 -5.04 -21.24
C LEU A 124 -26.59 -4.63 -19.95
N LEU A 125 -25.31 -4.25 -20.02
CA LEU A 125 -24.55 -3.88 -18.82
C LEU A 125 -24.40 -2.36 -18.68
N SER A 126 -24.81 -1.85 -17.53
CA SER A 126 -24.61 -0.46 -17.11
C SER A 126 -24.22 -0.42 -15.63
N PRO A 127 -23.01 0.04 -15.29
CA PRO A 127 -21.98 0.61 -16.17
C PRO A 127 -21.30 -0.44 -17.08
N PRO A 128 -20.57 -0.03 -18.15
CA PRO A 128 -19.79 -0.98 -18.94
C PRO A 128 -18.67 -1.61 -18.07
N PRO A 129 -18.27 -2.86 -18.37
CA PRO A 129 -17.26 -3.56 -17.55
C PRO A 129 -15.90 -2.86 -17.61
N ALA A 130 -15.24 -2.81 -16.45
CA ALA A 130 -13.86 -2.38 -16.30
C ALA A 130 -12.89 -3.58 -16.28
N ILE A 131 -13.38 -4.76 -15.89
CA ILE A 131 -12.62 -6.01 -15.85
C ILE A 131 -13.37 -7.06 -16.66
N LEU A 132 -12.70 -7.72 -17.60
CA LEU A 132 -13.26 -8.79 -18.42
C LEU A 132 -12.44 -10.07 -18.26
N GLN A 133 -13.07 -11.15 -17.79
CA GLN A 133 -12.46 -12.47 -17.69
C GLN A 133 -13.06 -13.43 -18.71
N LEU A 134 -12.20 -14.05 -19.52
CA LEU A 134 -12.56 -14.94 -20.62
C LEU A 134 -11.72 -16.21 -20.58
N ASP A 135 -11.47 -16.72 -19.37
CA ASP A 135 -10.57 -17.83 -19.16
C ASP A 135 -11.17 -19.14 -19.68
N LYS A 136 -10.33 -20.05 -20.17
CA LYS A 136 -10.73 -21.42 -20.59
C LYS A 136 -11.88 -21.44 -21.61
N ASN A 137 -11.78 -20.62 -22.65
CA ASN A 137 -12.79 -20.47 -23.71
C ASN A 137 -12.25 -20.92 -25.11
N ASP A 138 -11.13 -21.64 -25.15
CA ASP A 138 -10.41 -22.04 -26.38
C ASP A 138 -10.16 -20.88 -27.37
N VAL A 139 -9.83 -19.70 -26.85
CA VAL A 139 -9.42 -18.56 -27.68
C VAL A 139 -8.06 -18.88 -28.31
N LYS A 140 -7.96 -18.88 -29.64
CA LYS A 140 -6.72 -19.15 -30.41
C LYS A 140 -6.05 -17.87 -30.89
N GLY A 141 -6.82 -16.80 -31.05
CA GLY A 141 -6.33 -15.49 -31.46
C GLY A 141 -7.24 -14.37 -30.96
N PHE A 142 -6.65 -13.21 -30.69
CA PHE A 142 -7.38 -12.07 -30.11
C PHE A 142 -8.07 -11.19 -31.16
N HIS A 143 -7.64 -11.26 -32.43
CA HIS A 143 -8.07 -10.36 -33.50
C HIS A 143 -9.58 -10.09 -33.57
N HIS A 144 -10.38 -11.16 -33.62
CA HIS A 144 -11.83 -11.05 -33.75
C HIS A 144 -12.48 -10.44 -32.52
N LEU A 145 -11.99 -10.81 -31.33
CA LEU A 145 -12.49 -10.29 -30.06
C LEU A 145 -12.06 -8.83 -29.85
N GLY A 146 -10.79 -8.51 -30.06
CA GLY A 146 -10.24 -7.17 -29.93
C GLY A 146 -10.98 -6.17 -30.82
N LYS A 147 -11.19 -6.52 -32.10
CA LYS A 147 -11.96 -5.69 -33.03
C LYS A 147 -13.43 -5.54 -32.60
N ALA A 148 -14.07 -6.60 -32.11
CA ALA A 148 -15.45 -6.51 -31.63
C ALA A 148 -15.58 -5.64 -30.36
N LEU A 149 -14.61 -5.71 -29.45
CA LEU A 149 -14.52 -4.83 -28.27
C LEU A 149 -14.29 -3.36 -28.67
N GLU A 150 -13.51 -3.13 -29.72
CA GLU A 150 -13.28 -1.81 -30.30
C GLU A 150 -14.57 -1.24 -30.91
N GLU A 151 -15.19 -1.99 -31.83
CA GLU A 151 -16.45 -1.64 -32.51
C GLU A 151 -17.60 -1.40 -31.50
N ALA A 152 -17.63 -2.13 -30.39
CA ALA A 152 -18.61 -1.93 -29.31
C ALA A 152 -18.26 -0.80 -28.32
N GLY A 153 -17.10 -0.16 -28.45
CA GLY A 153 -16.64 0.91 -27.55
C GLY A 153 -16.21 0.45 -26.15
N LEU A 154 -16.11 -0.86 -25.92
CA LEU A 154 -15.77 -1.45 -24.62
C LEU A 154 -14.27 -1.32 -24.30
N HIS A 155 -13.42 -1.27 -25.33
CA HIS A 155 -11.97 -1.05 -25.19
C HIS A 155 -11.60 0.18 -24.34
N ALA A 156 -12.44 1.21 -24.31
CA ALA A 156 -12.19 2.45 -23.56
C ALA A 156 -12.47 2.32 -22.05
N SER A 157 -13.36 1.40 -21.64
CA SER A 157 -13.69 1.17 -20.23
C SER A 157 -12.82 0.11 -19.57
N LEU A 158 -12.30 -0.84 -20.36
CA LEU A 158 -11.50 -1.96 -19.85
C LEU A 158 -10.16 -1.49 -19.28
N ARG A 159 -9.94 -1.85 -18.01
CA ARG A 159 -8.69 -1.67 -17.26
C ARG A 159 -7.95 -2.99 -17.06
N ALA A 160 -8.67 -4.10 -16.97
CA ALA A 160 -8.06 -5.43 -16.88
C ALA A 160 -8.72 -6.44 -17.83
N LEU A 161 -7.90 -7.30 -18.44
CA LEU A 161 -8.33 -8.36 -19.35
C LEU A 161 -7.64 -9.68 -18.99
N SER A 162 -8.42 -10.70 -18.69
CA SER A 162 -7.93 -12.07 -18.51
C SER A 162 -8.37 -12.96 -19.66
N LEU A 163 -7.39 -13.61 -20.28
CA LEU A 163 -7.56 -14.65 -21.31
C LEU A 163 -6.78 -15.89 -20.86
N ALA A 164 -6.71 -16.17 -19.56
CA ALA A 164 -5.90 -17.24 -19.02
C ALA A 164 -6.39 -18.62 -19.47
N HIS A 165 -5.47 -19.58 -19.58
CA HIS A 165 -5.73 -20.97 -19.94
C HIS A 165 -6.54 -21.11 -21.24
N ASN A 166 -6.17 -20.33 -22.26
CA ASN A 166 -6.68 -20.45 -23.62
C ASN A 166 -5.59 -21.04 -24.55
N SER A 167 -5.83 -21.02 -25.86
CA SER A 167 -4.98 -21.64 -26.89
C SER A 167 -4.24 -20.58 -27.74
N ILE A 168 -3.93 -19.41 -27.17
CA ILE A 168 -3.34 -18.29 -27.90
C ILE A 168 -1.86 -18.56 -28.18
N THR A 169 -1.48 -18.63 -29.45
CA THR A 169 -0.10 -18.90 -29.90
C THR A 169 0.60 -17.66 -30.48
N SER A 170 -0.18 -16.74 -31.06
CA SER A 170 0.37 -15.54 -31.68
C SER A 170 0.64 -14.43 -30.66
N SER A 171 1.83 -13.84 -30.77
CA SER A 171 2.23 -12.64 -30.03
C SER A 171 1.61 -11.35 -30.56
N ASP A 172 0.87 -11.40 -31.67
CA ASP A 172 0.24 -10.23 -32.32
C ASP A 172 -0.83 -9.59 -31.43
N ILE A 173 -1.30 -10.31 -30.41
CA ILE A 173 -2.19 -9.79 -29.36
C ILE A 173 -1.65 -8.48 -28.74
N ALA A 174 -0.34 -8.34 -28.55
CA ALA A 174 0.26 -7.11 -28.03
C ALA A 174 0.01 -5.91 -28.96
N GLN A 175 0.08 -6.13 -30.27
CA GLN A 175 -0.17 -5.08 -31.26
C GLN A 175 -1.66 -4.71 -31.32
N GLU A 176 -2.55 -5.68 -31.19
CA GLU A 176 -3.99 -5.47 -31.20
C GLU A 176 -4.47 -4.71 -29.95
N LEU A 177 -3.82 -4.93 -28.80
CA LEU A 177 -4.11 -4.24 -27.55
C LEU A 177 -3.66 -2.76 -27.54
N LYS A 178 -2.93 -2.29 -28.57
CA LYS A 178 -2.47 -0.89 -28.66
C LYS A 178 -3.62 0.13 -28.58
N HIS A 179 -4.83 -0.23 -28.98
CA HIS A 179 -6.00 0.66 -28.96
C HIS A 179 -6.68 0.73 -27.58
N PHE A 180 -6.28 -0.11 -26.62
CA PHE A 180 -6.86 -0.21 -25.29
C PHE A 180 -6.09 0.69 -24.31
N THR A 181 -6.24 2.01 -24.46
CA THR A 181 -5.45 3.02 -23.73
C THR A 181 -5.71 3.06 -22.22
N SER A 182 -6.86 2.56 -21.76
CA SER A 182 -7.21 2.45 -20.33
C SER A 182 -6.71 1.16 -19.68
N LEU A 183 -6.17 0.22 -20.46
CA LEU A 183 -5.79 -1.11 -19.99
C LEU A 183 -4.50 -1.04 -19.17
N THR A 184 -4.59 -1.43 -17.91
CA THR A 184 -3.48 -1.47 -16.96
C THR A 184 -2.95 -2.88 -16.74
N GLU A 185 -3.80 -3.90 -16.90
CA GLU A 185 -3.47 -5.29 -16.56
C GLU A 185 -3.94 -6.28 -17.62
N VAL A 186 -3.08 -7.26 -17.96
CA VAL A 186 -3.40 -8.37 -18.86
C VAL A 186 -2.91 -9.68 -18.27
N SER A 187 -3.72 -10.74 -18.35
CA SER A 187 -3.32 -12.10 -18.01
C SER A 187 -3.53 -13.04 -19.19
N LEU A 188 -2.45 -13.62 -19.68
CA LEU A 188 -2.38 -14.69 -20.68
C LEU A 188 -1.78 -15.98 -20.10
N VAL A 189 -1.68 -16.10 -18.77
CA VAL A 189 -1.15 -17.28 -18.07
C VAL A 189 -1.75 -18.57 -18.65
N GLY A 190 -0.90 -19.56 -18.92
CA GLY A 190 -1.33 -20.85 -19.44
C GLY A 190 -1.68 -20.86 -20.94
N ASN A 191 -1.37 -19.81 -21.68
CA ASN A 191 -1.41 -19.82 -23.15
C ASN A 191 -0.01 -20.12 -23.74
N PRO A 192 0.09 -20.82 -24.89
CA PRO A 192 1.38 -21.09 -25.55
C PRO A 192 2.22 -19.84 -25.88
N VAL A 193 1.58 -18.69 -26.10
CA VAL A 193 2.28 -17.42 -26.38
C VAL A 193 3.23 -16.99 -25.25
N THR A 194 2.96 -17.41 -24.01
CA THR A 194 3.76 -17.07 -22.83
C THR A 194 5.14 -17.73 -22.81
N GLU A 195 5.32 -18.85 -23.54
CA GLU A 195 6.58 -19.59 -23.64
C GLU A 195 7.59 -18.96 -24.63
N ARG A 196 7.15 -17.93 -25.38
CA ARG A 196 7.99 -17.29 -26.39
C ARG A 196 9.00 -16.33 -25.76
N ALA A 197 10.25 -16.41 -26.19
CA ALA A 197 11.32 -15.55 -25.69
C ALA A 197 11.08 -14.05 -25.89
N ASP A 198 10.34 -13.66 -26.94
CA ASP A 198 10.03 -12.27 -27.29
C ASP A 198 8.72 -11.74 -26.68
N TYR A 199 8.03 -12.56 -25.89
CA TYR A 199 6.69 -12.29 -25.36
C TYR A 199 6.61 -10.96 -24.59
N ARG A 200 7.35 -10.81 -23.48
CA ARG A 200 7.34 -9.58 -22.68
C ARG A 200 7.85 -8.36 -23.46
N LEU A 201 8.84 -8.55 -24.34
CA LEU A 201 9.42 -7.46 -25.14
C LEU A 201 8.38 -6.85 -26.10
N LYS A 202 7.55 -7.69 -26.72
CA LYS A 202 6.47 -7.23 -27.60
C LYS A 202 5.41 -6.42 -26.87
N PHE A 203 5.01 -6.85 -25.66
CA PHE A 203 4.11 -6.05 -24.83
C PHE A 203 4.72 -4.71 -24.42
N LYS A 204 6.00 -4.68 -23.99
CA LYS A 204 6.70 -3.42 -23.72
C LYS A 204 6.74 -2.48 -24.93
N ARG A 205 6.90 -3.03 -26.14
CA ARG A 205 6.97 -2.25 -27.39
C ARG A 205 5.61 -1.68 -27.82
N HIS A 206 4.55 -2.49 -27.75
CA HIS A 206 3.26 -2.14 -28.34
C HIS A 206 2.25 -1.57 -27.34
N VAL A 207 2.41 -1.89 -26.04
CA VAL A 207 1.53 -1.46 -24.94
C VAL A 207 2.38 -0.93 -23.77
N PRO A 208 3.19 0.13 -23.97
CA PRO A 208 4.15 0.61 -22.97
C PRO A 208 3.52 1.18 -21.69
N TRP A 209 2.21 1.44 -21.68
CA TRP A 209 1.48 1.89 -20.49
C TRP A 209 0.97 0.76 -19.60
N LEU A 210 1.09 -0.50 -20.04
CA LEU A 210 0.66 -1.67 -19.28
C LEU A 210 1.47 -1.78 -17.99
N GLN A 211 0.78 -1.91 -16.84
CA GLN A 211 1.41 -1.98 -15.52
C GLN A 211 1.65 -3.42 -15.08
N GLY A 212 0.76 -4.36 -15.42
CA GLY A 212 0.85 -5.77 -15.08
C GLY A 212 0.63 -6.71 -16.27
N LEU A 213 1.47 -7.73 -16.39
CA LEU A 213 1.35 -8.83 -17.36
C LEU A 213 1.56 -10.16 -16.62
N ASP A 214 0.57 -11.04 -16.68
CA ASP A 214 0.61 -12.38 -16.06
C ASP A 214 0.83 -12.35 -14.54
N GLY A 215 0.35 -11.31 -13.87
CA GLY A 215 0.58 -11.07 -12.44
C GLY A 215 1.96 -10.50 -12.12
N GLU A 216 2.84 -10.33 -13.12
CA GLU A 216 4.15 -9.69 -12.96
C GLU A 216 4.10 -8.23 -13.41
N SER A 217 4.79 -7.33 -12.70
CA SER A 217 4.88 -5.94 -13.12
C SER A 217 5.63 -5.79 -14.45
N MET A 218 5.05 -5.00 -15.36
CA MET A 218 5.65 -4.65 -16.66
C MET A 218 6.49 -3.39 -16.63
N ALA A 219 6.34 -2.60 -15.56
CA ALA A 219 7.30 -1.57 -15.23
C ALA A 219 8.71 -2.20 -15.16
N ALA A 220 9.75 -1.39 -15.37
CA ALA A 220 11.06 -1.77 -14.83
C ALA A 220 10.83 -2.22 -13.38
N PRO A 221 11.56 -3.25 -12.87
CA PRO A 221 11.53 -3.52 -11.45
C PRO A 221 11.60 -2.16 -10.77
N PRO A 222 10.63 -1.80 -9.89
CA PRO A 222 10.80 -0.58 -9.13
C PRO A 222 12.24 -0.65 -8.64
N LEU A 223 13.05 0.36 -8.97
CA LEU A 223 14.43 0.42 -8.50
C LEU A 223 14.40 -0.11 -7.11
N GLU A 224 15.12 -1.22 -6.84
CA GLU A 224 15.03 -1.88 -5.55
C GLU A 224 15.12 -0.77 -4.53
N LEU A 225 13.99 -0.50 -3.88
CA LEU A 225 13.85 0.71 -3.09
C LEU A 225 14.93 0.53 -2.03
N PRO A 226 15.93 1.42 -1.98
CA PRO A 226 17.05 1.13 -1.12
C PRO A 226 16.48 0.98 0.27
N TRP A 227 16.69 -0.22 0.83
CA TRP A 227 16.30 -0.47 2.20
C TRP A 227 16.92 0.64 3.06
N PRO A 228 16.25 1.04 4.15
CA PRO A 228 16.84 1.97 5.09
C PRO A 228 18.28 1.54 5.38
N ARG A 229 19.25 2.41 5.05
CA ARG A 229 20.65 2.06 5.25
C ARG A 229 20.92 1.96 6.76
N PHE A 230 21.07 0.73 7.25
CA PHE A 230 21.42 0.44 8.65
C PHE A 230 22.88 0.79 8.90
N PHE A 231 23.15 1.47 10.02
CA PHE A 231 24.47 1.98 10.35
C PHE A 231 25.48 0.89 10.69
N HIS A 232 26.78 1.22 10.57
CA HIS A 232 27.87 0.51 11.22
C HIS A 232 28.11 1.15 12.61
N PRO A 233 28.18 0.36 13.70
CA PRO A 233 28.36 0.89 15.07
C PRO A 233 29.63 1.74 15.26
N GLU A 234 30.63 1.57 14.40
CA GLU A 234 31.89 2.32 14.45
C GLU A 234 31.73 3.83 14.24
N HIS A 235 30.64 4.27 13.60
CA HIS A 235 30.34 5.68 13.38
C HIS A 235 29.49 6.33 14.49
N ALA A 236 29.06 5.58 15.52
CA ALA A 236 28.20 6.09 16.59
C ALA A 236 28.99 6.62 17.81
N LEU A 237 30.30 6.36 17.90
CA LEU A 237 31.12 6.67 19.08
C LEU A 237 31.75 8.07 19.08
N THR A 238 31.68 8.83 17.99
CA THR A 238 32.40 10.12 17.86
C THR A 238 31.60 11.37 18.21
N ASP A 239 30.27 11.38 18.21
CA ASP A 239 29.50 12.64 18.15
C ASP A 239 28.43 12.80 19.23
N VAL A 240 28.85 12.98 20.49
CA VAL A 240 27.97 13.28 21.64
C VAL A 240 27.67 14.79 21.80
N VAL A 241 28.11 15.67 20.88
CA VAL A 241 28.17 17.13 21.19
C VAL A 241 27.19 18.03 20.42
N SER A 242 26.27 17.55 19.58
CA SER A 242 25.34 18.47 18.87
C SER A 242 23.96 17.88 18.58
N ALA A 243 23.07 17.98 19.57
CA ALA A 243 21.64 17.72 19.42
C ALA A 243 20.86 19.04 19.49
N ALA A 244 20.57 19.64 18.34
CA ALA A 244 19.70 20.82 18.27
C ALA A 244 18.78 20.88 17.03
N ASP A 245 19.00 20.07 15.98
CA ASP A 245 18.12 20.02 14.82
C ASP A 245 17.41 18.67 14.71
N SER A 246 16.08 18.71 14.63
CA SER A 246 15.15 17.56 14.63
C SER A 246 15.22 16.64 13.41
N PHE A 247 16.25 16.79 12.57
CA PHE A 247 16.63 15.83 11.51
C PHE A 247 18.16 15.59 11.44
N SER A 248 18.96 16.16 12.34
CA SER A 248 20.40 15.88 12.39
C SER A 248 20.68 14.70 13.31
N SER A 249 20.32 13.50 12.87
CA SER A 249 21.10 12.34 13.28
C SER A 249 22.52 12.58 12.74
N SER A 250 23.46 12.89 13.64
CA SER A 250 24.89 13.13 13.36
C SER A 250 25.60 11.95 12.67
N VAL A 251 24.88 10.86 12.41
CA VAL A 251 25.39 9.59 11.88
C VAL A 251 25.18 9.46 10.35
N ARG A 252 24.48 10.39 9.67
CA ARG A 252 24.31 10.40 8.20
C ARG A 252 24.87 11.66 7.52
N GLY A 253 25.78 11.47 6.57
CA GLY A 253 26.11 12.49 5.58
C GLY A 253 25.10 12.50 4.43
N TYR A 254 23.89 13.05 4.63
CA TYR A 254 23.04 13.40 3.50
C TYR A 254 23.66 14.57 2.72
N ASP A 255 23.68 14.47 1.41
CA ASP A 255 24.07 15.61 0.58
C ASP A 255 23.02 16.73 0.64
N SER A 256 23.34 17.89 0.06
CA SER A 256 22.46 19.04 0.08
C SER A 256 21.13 18.80 -0.65
N ALA A 257 21.12 17.99 -1.70
CA ALA A 257 19.91 17.68 -2.47
C ALA A 257 18.99 16.74 -1.68
N GLN A 258 19.55 15.71 -1.04
CA GLN A 258 18.83 14.78 -0.18
C GLN A 258 18.23 15.50 1.03
N LYS A 259 19.00 16.38 1.69
CA LYS A 259 18.51 17.21 2.81
C LYS A 259 17.34 18.09 2.38
N ALA A 260 17.45 18.73 1.21
CA ALA A 260 16.40 19.60 0.71
C ALA A 260 15.12 18.82 0.35
N LEU A 261 15.25 17.61 -0.21
CA LEU A 261 14.12 16.71 -0.46
C LEU A 261 13.43 16.27 0.84
N LEU A 262 14.20 15.83 1.84
CA LEU A 262 13.65 15.44 3.14
C LEU A 262 12.94 16.62 3.81
N HIS A 263 13.54 17.81 3.75
CA HIS A 263 12.91 19.04 4.26
C HIS A 263 11.58 19.31 3.56
N PHE A 264 11.51 19.17 2.23
CA PHE A 264 10.24 19.30 1.50
C PHE A 264 9.19 18.30 1.93
N ILE A 265 9.56 17.03 2.09
CA ILE A 265 8.62 16.00 2.57
C ILE A 265 8.12 16.35 3.98
N GLN A 266 9.00 16.80 4.88
CA GLN A 266 8.58 17.21 6.21
C GLN A 266 7.67 18.45 6.17
N SER A 267 8.13 19.54 5.55
CA SER A 267 7.49 20.85 5.65
C SER A 267 6.24 20.97 4.79
N ALA A 268 6.24 20.35 3.60
CA ALA A 268 5.18 20.53 2.61
C ALA A 268 4.17 19.37 2.61
N LEU A 269 4.54 18.18 3.08
CA LEU A 269 3.64 17.02 3.14
C LEU A 269 3.26 16.64 4.58
N LEU A 270 4.21 16.28 5.44
CA LEU A 270 3.90 15.72 6.75
C LEU A 270 3.33 16.77 7.73
N ASN A 271 4.02 17.90 7.92
CA ASN A 271 3.56 18.94 8.85
C ASN A 271 2.13 19.44 8.55
N PRO A 272 1.74 19.72 7.28
CA PRO A 272 0.38 20.16 7.00
C PRO A 272 -0.67 19.04 7.19
N LEU A 273 -0.29 17.77 7.02
CA LEU A 273 -1.18 16.62 7.28
C LEU A 273 -1.42 16.39 8.78
N GLU A 274 -0.45 16.74 9.63
CA GLU A 274 -0.51 16.60 11.09
C GLU A 274 -1.13 17.82 11.79
N MET A 275 -1.18 18.96 11.10
CA MET A 275 -1.68 20.22 11.66
C MET A 275 -3.15 20.13 12.06
N GLU A 276 -3.45 20.54 13.29
CA GLU A 276 -4.83 20.62 13.77
C GLU A 276 -5.60 21.75 13.08
N PRO A 277 -6.92 21.58 12.82
CA PRO A 277 -7.72 22.56 12.12
C PRO A 277 -7.77 23.89 12.87
N ALA A 278 -7.24 24.93 12.24
CA ALA A 278 -7.30 26.31 12.74
C ALA A 278 -8.16 27.18 11.82
N ARG A 279 -8.86 28.18 12.39
CA ARG A 279 -9.72 29.08 11.61
C ARG A 279 -8.89 29.83 10.55
N GLY A 280 -9.31 29.72 9.29
CA GLY A 280 -8.72 30.44 8.17
C GLY A 280 -7.46 29.81 7.56
N LEU A 281 -6.98 28.68 8.10
CA LEU A 281 -5.85 27.93 7.57
C LEU A 281 -6.33 26.64 6.90
N LEU A 282 -5.78 26.32 5.74
CA LEU A 282 -5.94 25.00 5.13
C LEU A 282 -5.13 24.01 5.96
N THR A 283 -5.73 22.87 6.32
CA THR A 283 -5.10 21.81 7.12
C THR A 283 -5.43 20.44 6.53
N GLY A 284 -4.67 19.42 6.92
CA GLY A 284 -4.87 18.06 6.44
C GLY A 284 -4.64 17.95 4.93
N VAL A 285 -5.48 17.14 4.28
CA VAL A 285 -5.36 16.84 2.85
C VAL A 285 -5.53 18.08 1.96
N ASP A 286 -6.40 19.01 2.35
CA ASP A 286 -6.65 20.22 1.57
C ASP A 286 -5.37 21.08 1.45
N ALA A 287 -4.55 21.12 2.50
CA ALA A 287 -3.30 21.88 2.55
C ALA A 287 -2.20 21.32 1.63
N VAL A 288 -2.22 20.01 1.37
CA VAL A 288 -1.19 19.34 0.55
C VAL A 288 -1.64 19.11 -0.90
N SER A 289 -2.84 19.53 -1.28
CA SER A 289 -3.39 19.24 -2.61
C SER A 289 -2.50 19.78 -3.75
N ASP A 290 -1.86 20.92 -3.56
CA ASP A 290 -1.03 21.57 -4.59
C ASP A 290 0.36 20.96 -4.78
N ILE A 291 0.84 20.16 -3.82
CA ILE A 291 2.14 19.49 -3.94
C ILE A 291 2.07 18.19 -4.75
N TYR A 292 0.86 17.68 -5.05
CA TYR A 292 0.68 16.55 -5.97
C TYR A 292 0.59 17.01 -7.43
N ALA A 293 1.25 16.30 -8.34
CA ALA A 293 1.11 16.54 -9.77
C ALA A 293 -0.33 16.29 -10.26
N LEU A 294 -0.73 16.91 -11.38
CA LEU A 294 -2.09 16.76 -11.92
C LEU A 294 -2.43 15.29 -12.25
N ASN A 295 -1.43 14.53 -12.71
CA ASN A 295 -1.51 13.11 -13.02
C ASN A 295 -0.90 12.22 -11.92
N ALA A 296 -0.79 12.73 -10.68
CA ALA A 296 -0.25 11.96 -9.57
C ALA A 296 -1.05 10.66 -9.33
N THR A 297 -0.36 9.65 -8.80
CA THR A 297 -0.96 8.37 -8.43
C THR A 297 -0.80 8.10 -6.95
N PHE A 298 -1.77 7.43 -6.34
CA PHE A 298 -1.70 7.00 -4.95
C PHE A 298 -2.23 5.57 -4.79
N THR A 299 -1.50 4.78 -4.00
CA THR A 299 -1.90 3.42 -3.62
C THR A 299 -1.77 3.19 -2.12
N PHE A 300 -2.71 2.44 -1.58
CA PHE A 300 -2.76 2.07 -0.17
C PHE A 300 -2.80 0.55 -0.05
N SER A 301 -1.93 -0.02 0.77
CA SER A 301 -1.80 -1.47 0.93
C SER A 301 -1.79 -1.86 2.39
N LEU A 302 -2.36 -3.03 2.67
CA LEU A 302 -2.29 -3.72 3.95
C LEU A 302 -1.54 -5.02 3.74
N VAL A 303 -0.54 -5.31 4.58
CA VAL A 303 0.13 -6.62 4.55
C VAL A 303 -0.77 -7.77 5.00
N SER A 304 -1.74 -7.47 5.86
CA SER A 304 -2.78 -8.39 6.34
C SER A 304 -4.02 -7.62 6.81
N ASN A 305 -5.13 -8.31 7.04
CA ASN A 305 -6.35 -7.68 7.58
C ASN A 305 -6.16 -7.14 9.01
N GLU A 306 -5.13 -7.59 9.72
CA GLU A 306 -4.76 -7.10 11.06
C GLU A 306 -4.03 -5.75 11.01
N ALA A 307 -3.40 -5.44 9.87
CA ALA A 307 -2.73 -4.16 9.66
C ALA A 307 -3.72 -2.99 9.55
N ALA A 308 -4.98 -3.25 9.19
CA ALA A 308 -6.02 -2.23 9.22
C ALA A 308 -6.25 -1.69 10.64
N VAL A 309 -6.71 -0.45 10.75
CA VAL A 309 -7.02 0.15 12.06
C VAL A 309 -8.05 -0.69 12.81
N SER A 310 -7.87 -0.80 14.12
CA SER A 310 -8.78 -1.54 14.99
C SER A 310 -8.97 -0.77 16.28
N THR A 311 -10.13 -0.95 16.91
CA THR A 311 -10.40 -0.40 18.24
C THR A 311 -9.37 -0.96 19.22
N PRO A 312 -8.60 -0.11 19.92
CA PRO A 312 -7.69 -0.58 20.96
C PRO A 312 -8.50 -1.10 22.14
N SER A 313 -7.92 -1.98 22.96
CA SER A 313 -8.58 -2.50 24.16
C SER A 313 -8.77 -1.42 25.25
N ARG A 314 -7.85 -0.45 25.30
CA ARG A 314 -7.82 0.64 26.29
C ARG A 314 -7.57 2.00 25.63
N SER A 315 -8.01 3.08 26.27
CA SER A 315 -7.59 4.45 25.97
C SER A 315 -6.14 4.68 26.41
N ALA A 316 -5.56 5.84 26.05
CA ALA A 316 -4.19 6.22 26.42
C ALA A 316 -3.90 6.15 27.94
N GLY A 317 -4.93 6.39 28.76
CA GLY A 317 -4.89 6.40 30.22
C GLY A 317 -5.34 5.07 30.86
N GLY A 318 -5.59 4.03 30.05
CA GLY A 318 -5.89 2.68 30.53
C GLY A 318 -7.37 2.36 30.73
N VAL A 319 -8.31 3.26 30.40
CA VAL A 319 -9.76 3.02 30.51
C VAL A 319 -10.24 2.13 29.36
N ALA A 320 -11.18 1.21 29.61
CA ALA A 320 -11.71 0.33 28.58
C ALA A 320 -12.38 1.13 27.44
N ALA A 321 -11.90 0.93 26.20
CA ALA A 321 -12.38 1.65 25.02
C ALA A 321 -13.83 1.31 24.64
N SER A 322 -14.37 0.19 25.12
CA SER A 322 -15.73 -0.29 24.89
C SER A 322 -16.82 0.65 25.42
N THR A 323 -16.46 1.61 26.27
CA THR A 323 -17.36 2.63 26.83
C THR A 323 -17.70 3.76 25.85
N GLN A 324 -16.91 3.95 24.77
CA GLN A 324 -17.09 5.03 23.78
C GLN A 324 -17.71 4.53 22.46
N ARG A 325 -18.97 4.08 22.50
CA ARG A 325 -19.63 3.39 21.36
C ARG A 325 -19.60 4.15 20.02
N ASP A 326 -19.77 5.47 20.03
CA ASP A 326 -19.75 6.27 18.79
C ASP A 326 -18.35 6.33 18.17
N VAL A 327 -17.31 6.44 19.01
CA VAL A 327 -15.91 6.40 18.57
C VAL A 327 -15.58 5.03 17.98
N VAL A 328 -16.04 3.95 18.62
CA VAL A 328 -15.87 2.59 18.11
C VAL A 328 -16.51 2.42 16.73
N ARG A 329 -17.71 2.98 16.51
CA ARG A 329 -18.38 2.93 15.20
C ARG A 329 -17.55 3.64 14.11
N GLU A 330 -17.00 4.82 14.42
CA GLU A 330 -16.13 5.55 13.50
C GLU A 330 -14.85 4.77 13.16
N ILE A 331 -14.23 4.12 14.16
CA ILE A 331 -13.05 3.28 13.95
C ILE A 331 -13.37 2.06 13.07
N VAL A 332 -14.52 1.40 13.30
CA VAL A 332 -14.97 0.29 12.46
C VAL A 332 -15.23 0.76 11.03
N GLY A 333 -15.89 1.90 10.84
CA GLY A 333 -16.09 2.49 9.52
C GLY A 333 -14.75 2.82 8.84
N PHE A 334 -13.77 3.32 9.60
CA PHE A 334 -12.44 3.59 9.08
C PHE A 334 -11.69 2.32 8.66
N ARG A 335 -11.80 1.24 9.45
CA ARG A 335 -11.27 -0.07 9.11
C ARG A 335 -11.84 -0.60 7.79
N MET A 336 -13.16 -0.52 7.61
CA MET A 336 -13.81 -0.99 6.38
C MET A 336 -13.28 -0.25 5.15
N ARG A 337 -13.19 1.09 5.22
CA ARG A 337 -12.60 1.91 4.14
C ARG A 337 -11.17 1.48 3.78
N GLN A 338 -10.34 1.15 4.78
CA GLN A 338 -8.98 0.65 4.55
C GLN A 338 -8.97 -0.74 3.88
N MET A 339 -9.83 -1.67 4.32
CA MET A 339 -9.91 -3.01 3.75
C MET A 339 -10.44 -3.01 2.31
N GLU A 340 -11.46 -2.20 2.02
CA GLU A 340 -12.01 -2.00 0.67
C GLU A 340 -10.99 -1.36 -0.27
N SER A 341 -10.19 -0.43 0.26
CA SER A 341 -9.16 0.29 -0.49
C SER A 341 -7.82 -0.44 -0.60
N ASN A 342 -7.69 -1.62 0.02
CA ASN A 342 -6.45 -2.38 0.03
C ASN A 342 -6.03 -2.78 -1.39
N HIS A 343 -4.87 -2.29 -1.82
CA HIS A 343 -4.23 -2.59 -3.10
C HIS A 343 -3.02 -3.52 -2.92
N ASN A 344 -3.23 -4.67 -2.27
CA ASN A 344 -2.22 -5.71 -2.18
C ASN A 344 -2.41 -6.72 -3.30
N VAL A 345 -1.56 -6.64 -4.33
CA VAL A 345 -1.63 -7.49 -5.53
C VAL A 345 -1.48 -8.99 -5.23
N LEU A 346 -0.82 -9.35 -4.12
CA LEU A 346 -0.70 -10.75 -3.68
C LEU A 346 -2.04 -11.31 -3.17
N LEU A 347 -2.98 -10.44 -2.79
CA LEU A 347 -4.32 -10.79 -2.33
C LEU A 347 -5.40 -10.62 -3.42
N GLY A 348 -4.99 -10.31 -4.66
CA GLY A 348 -5.85 -10.15 -5.82
C GLY A 348 -5.75 -8.80 -6.52
N LEU A 349 -6.11 -8.76 -7.80
CA LEU A 349 -6.05 -7.57 -8.65
C LEU A 349 -7.26 -6.66 -8.41
N LYS A 350 -7.03 -5.41 -8.01
CA LYS A 350 -8.07 -4.41 -7.74
C LYS A 350 -7.72 -3.05 -8.37
N ALA A 351 -7.79 -2.93 -9.68
CA ALA A 351 -7.44 -1.70 -10.40
C ALA A 351 -8.26 -0.46 -9.97
N MET A 352 -9.45 -0.63 -9.38
CA MET A 352 -10.28 0.46 -8.87
C MET A 352 -9.76 1.10 -7.57
N THR A 353 -8.80 0.46 -6.88
CA THR A 353 -8.25 0.99 -5.62
C THR A 353 -7.09 1.96 -5.82
N VAL A 354 -6.53 2.02 -7.04
CA VAL A 354 -5.49 2.99 -7.41
C VAL A 354 -6.13 4.34 -7.69
N ALA A 355 -5.72 5.36 -6.95
CA ALA A 355 -6.16 6.73 -7.21
C ALA A 355 -5.26 7.37 -8.27
N ALA A 356 -5.86 7.82 -9.37
CA ALA A 356 -5.15 8.53 -10.43
C ALA A 356 -5.71 9.95 -10.60
N GLY A 357 -4.79 10.91 -10.65
CA GLY A 357 -5.05 12.34 -10.69
C GLY A 357 -5.12 12.98 -9.30
N ARG A 358 -4.63 14.21 -9.19
CA ARG A 358 -4.52 14.98 -7.93
C ARG A 358 -5.77 14.90 -7.05
N THR A 359 -6.94 15.15 -7.61
CA THR A 359 -8.22 15.15 -6.87
C THR A 359 -8.54 13.79 -6.30
N SER A 360 -8.35 12.72 -7.09
CA SER A 360 -8.57 11.34 -6.65
C SER A 360 -7.59 10.93 -5.56
N VAL A 361 -6.32 11.33 -5.70
CA VAL A 361 -5.27 11.09 -4.69
C VAL A 361 -5.65 11.74 -3.37
N CYS A 362 -6.03 13.02 -3.37
CA CYS A 362 -6.46 13.73 -2.17
C CYS A 362 -7.69 13.05 -1.53
N ALA A 363 -8.72 12.76 -2.32
CA ALA A 363 -9.91 12.06 -1.83
C ALA A 363 -9.57 10.70 -1.20
N LYS A 364 -8.62 9.96 -1.80
CA LYS A 364 -8.20 8.65 -1.29
C LYS A 364 -7.36 8.76 -0.02
N LEU A 365 -6.47 9.76 0.07
CA LEU A 365 -5.70 10.07 1.28
C LEU A 365 -6.63 10.36 2.47
N GLU A 366 -7.64 11.22 2.28
CA GLU A 366 -8.64 11.52 3.33
C GLU A 366 -9.45 10.26 3.71
N HIS A 367 -9.79 9.43 2.72
CA HIS A 367 -10.59 8.23 2.91
C HIS A 367 -9.89 7.13 3.73
N VAL A 368 -8.59 6.92 3.51
CA VAL A 368 -7.84 5.75 4.05
C VAL A 368 -6.78 6.07 5.09
N LEU A 369 -6.29 7.31 5.19
CA LEU A 369 -5.20 7.69 6.09
C LEU A 369 -5.52 8.91 6.95
N TYR A 370 -6.20 9.92 6.40
CA TYR A 370 -6.40 11.22 7.08
C TYR A 370 -7.89 11.59 7.21
N PRO A 371 -8.73 10.74 7.82
CA PRO A 371 -10.14 11.07 8.02
C PRO A 371 -10.31 12.27 8.96
N LYS A 372 -11.24 13.17 8.64
CA LYS A 372 -11.50 14.41 9.41
C LYS A 372 -11.80 14.21 10.89
N GLY A 373 -12.31 13.04 11.28
CA GLY A 373 -12.59 12.69 12.67
C GLY A 373 -11.35 12.37 13.51
N PHE A 374 -10.15 12.31 12.90
CA PHE A 374 -8.92 11.95 13.58
C PHE A 374 -7.85 13.02 13.38
N ALA A 375 -7.09 13.25 14.44
CA ALA A 375 -5.78 13.88 14.37
C ALA A 375 -4.75 12.79 14.07
N VAL A 376 -3.92 13.02 13.06
CA VAL A 376 -2.92 12.05 12.60
C VAL A 376 -1.53 12.57 12.95
N GLY A 377 -0.66 11.70 13.44
CA GLY A 377 0.74 11.99 13.67
C GLY A 377 1.63 10.91 13.06
N HIS A 378 2.81 11.29 12.59
CA HIS A 378 3.83 10.36 12.12
C HIS A 378 5.06 10.43 13.02
N TYR A 379 5.47 9.26 13.50
CA TYR A 379 6.78 9.08 14.12
C TYR A 379 7.69 8.41 13.10
N ILE A 380 8.53 9.20 12.44
CA ILE A 380 9.41 8.74 11.36
C ILE A 380 10.66 8.10 11.97
N HIS A 381 11.03 6.92 11.47
CA HIS A 381 12.30 6.28 11.80
C HIS A 381 13.47 7.16 11.35
N ASP A 382 14.53 7.23 12.16
CA ASP A 382 15.75 8.04 11.95
C ASP A 382 16.54 7.76 10.66
N SER A 383 16.07 6.87 9.80
CA SER A 383 16.83 6.31 8.70
C SER A 383 16.08 6.38 7.35
N PRO A 384 15.41 7.50 6.98
CA PRO A 384 14.68 7.59 5.72
C PRO A 384 15.64 7.47 4.53
N ASP A 385 15.23 6.76 3.48
CA ASP A 385 16.05 6.58 2.29
C ASP A 385 15.69 7.58 1.19
N VAL A 386 16.71 8.08 0.48
CA VAL A 386 16.53 9.05 -0.61
C VAL A 386 17.41 8.66 -1.79
N ALA A 387 16.77 8.19 -2.85
CA ALA A 387 17.42 7.87 -4.12
C ALA A 387 17.10 8.94 -5.16
N VAL A 388 18.14 9.59 -5.71
CA VAL A 388 18.00 10.50 -6.84
C VAL A 388 18.31 9.73 -8.12
N LEU A 389 17.34 9.67 -9.01
CA LEU A 389 17.37 8.96 -10.28
C LEU A 389 17.53 10.00 -11.38
N ASP A 390 18.76 10.20 -11.80
CA ASP A 390 19.11 11.06 -12.92
C ASP A 390 19.83 10.27 -14.01
N ASN A 391 20.22 10.95 -15.08
CA ASN A 391 20.95 10.35 -16.19
C ASN A 391 22.41 9.98 -15.84
N LYS A 392 22.85 10.18 -14.59
CA LYS A 392 24.21 9.87 -14.14
C LYS A 392 24.31 8.49 -13.51
N GLY A 393 23.18 7.86 -13.16
CA GLY A 393 23.08 6.48 -12.70
C GLY A 393 23.93 6.13 -11.47
N PHE A 394 23.72 4.92 -10.95
CA PHE A 394 24.58 4.36 -9.91
C PHE A 394 25.76 3.63 -10.59
N GLY A 395 26.83 4.37 -10.88
CA GLY A 395 28.10 3.81 -11.36
C GLY A 395 28.60 4.44 -12.66
N PRO A 396 29.90 4.25 -12.98
CA PRO A 396 30.60 5.00 -14.03
C PRO A 396 30.06 4.79 -15.46
N ASN A 397 29.16 3.84 -15.69
CA ASN A 397 28.64 3.47 -17.01
C ASN A 397 27.09 3.49 -17.12
N ALA A 398 26.37 3.94 -16.08
CA ALA A 398 24.91 3.85 -16.04
C ALA A 398 24.26 5.13 -16.59
N VAL A 399 24.11 5.23 -17.92
CA VAL A 399 23.23 6.24 -18.53
C VAL A 399 21.81 5.69 -18.55
N VAL A 400 21.04 5.92 -17.48
CA VAL A 400 19.59 5.70 -17.54
C VAL A 400 19.03 6.79 -18.45
N GLY A 401 18.38 6.43 -19.56
CA GLY A 401 17.81 7.38 -20.51
C GLY A 401 16.55 8.08 -19.96
N MET A 402 16.63 8.72 -18.80
CA MET A 402 15.49 9.41 -18.18
C MET A 402 15.32 10.80 -18.81
N LYS A 403 14.12 11.08 -19.29
CA LYS A 403 13.78 12.41 -19.83
C LYS A 403 13.74 13.48 -18.74
N GLN A 404 13.45 13.11 -17.50
CA GLN A 404 13.36 13.98 -16.33
C GLN A 404 13.92 13.25 -15.11
N PRO A 405 14.70 13.93 -14.25
CA PRO A 405 15.18 13.34 -13.00
C PRO A 405 13.99 13.09 -12.06
N LEU A 406 13.99 11.92 -11.43
CA LEU A 406 13.03 11.56 -10.38
C LEU A 406 13.78 11.36 -9.07
N SER A 407 13.14 11.66 -7.96
CA SER A 407 13.66 11.35 -6.63
C SER A 407 12.67 10.44 -5.93
N VAL A 408 13.17 9.41 -5.25
CA VAL A 408 12.35 8.47 -4.49
C VAL A 408 12.75 8.60 -3.03
N VAL A 409 11.77 8.92 -2.20
CA VAL A 409 11.93 9.01 -0.75
C VAL A 409 11.16 7.86 -0.11
N THR A 410 11.83 7.05 0.68
CA THR A 410 11.22 5.96 1.45
C THR A 410 11.26 6.30 2.93
N LEU A 411 10.07 6.39 3.52
CA LEU A 411 9.87 6.62 4.93
C LEU A 411 9.36 5.35 5.58
N HIS A 412 9.82 5.10 6.80
CA HIS A 412 9.25 4.11 7.69
C HIS A 412 8.89 4.82 8.98
N GLY A 413 7.79 4.44 9.62
CA GLY A 413 7.47 4.98 10.92
C GLY A 413 6.27 4.34 11.60
N VAL A 414 5.84 4.94 12.70
CA VAL A 414 4.53 4.67 13.29
C VAL A 414 3.58 5.80 12.93
N MET A 415 2.44 5.44 12.35
CA MET A 415 1.32 6.34 12.16
C MET A 415 0.38 6.21 13.35
N LEU A 416 0.02 7.35 13.94
CA LEU A 416 -0.88 7.45 15.08
C LEU A 416 -2.16 8.15 14.65
N TRP A 417 -3.31 7.58 15.01
CA TRP A 417 -4.61 8.23 14.87
C TRP A 417 -5.21 8.46 16.25
N ARG A 418 -5.49 9.72 16.57
CA ARG A 418 -6.17 10.15 17.78
C ARG A 418 -7.56 10.66 17.42
N TYR A 419 -8.61 10.06 17.98
CA TYR A 419 -9.97 10.52 17.69
C TYR A 419 -10.21 11.94 18.24
N ARG A 420 -10.82 12.82 17.44
CA ARG A 420 -11.17 14.18 17.86
C ARG A 420 -12.48 14.15 18.67
N THR A 421 -12.40 14.34 19.97
CA THR A 421 -13.59 14.52 20.82
C THR A 421 -14.22 15.89 20.56
N ALA A 422 -15.51 15.92 20.21
CA ALA A 422 -16.26 17.15 20.04
C ALA A 422 -16.49 17.83 21.41
N GLY A 423 -15.77 18.92 21.69
CA GLY A 423 -15.94 19.73 22.89
C GLY A 423 -15.36 21.13 22.69
N SER A 424 -16.19 22.14 22.96
CA SER A 424 -15.83 23.57 23.04
C SER A 424 -14.90 23.81 24.23
N ASP A 425 -14.01 24.81 24.10
CA ASP A 425 -13.03 25.34 25.07
C ASP A 425 -11.68 24.62 25.17
N ALA A 426 -10.80 24.98 24.23
CA ALA A 426 -9.50 24.35 23.97
C ALA A 426 -8.36 24.71 24.96
N ASP A 427 -8.50 25.70 25.84
CA ASP A 427 -7.31 26.29 26.49
C ASP A 427 -6.99 25.80 27.92
N VAL A 428 -7.84 25.00 28.59
CA VAL A 428 -7.62 24.68 30.02
C VAL A 428 -7.49 23.18 30.35
N GLN A 429 -7.72 22.24 29.42
CA GLN A 429 -7.74 20.78 29.74
C GLN A 429 -6.94 19.85 28.81
N HIS A 430 -5.86 20.34 28.19
CA HIS A 430 -5.08 19.55 27.22
C HIS A 430 -4.46 18.24 27.78
N SER A 431 -4.07 18.17 29.06
CA SER A 431 -3.42 16.97 29.63
C SER A 431 -4.40 15.86 30.02
N ASN A 432 -5.59 16.20 30.52
CA ASN A 432 -6.62 15.23 30.91
C ASN A 432 -7.31 14.62 29.67
N LEU A 433 -7.53 15.41 28.61
CA LEU A 433 -8.12 14.94 27.35
C LEU A 433 -7.25 13.93 26.60
N VAL A 434 -5.92 14.00 26.76
CA VAL A 434 -5.00 13.05 26.10
C VAL A 434 -5.04 11.68 26.78
N ARG A 435 -5.28 11.61 28.10
CA ARG A 435 -5.42 10.34 28.83
C ARG A 435 -6.69 9.58 28.45
N ASP A 436 -7.79 10.26 28.18
CA ASP A 436 -9.04 9.58 27.78
C ASP A 436 -9.16 9.34 26.27
N ALA A 437 -8.17 9.79 25.50
CA ALA A 437 -8.17 9.65 24.04
C ALA A 437 -7.97 8.19 23.60
N ILE A 438 -8.78 7.77 22.62
CA ILE A 438 -8.54 6.54 21.88
C ILE A 438 -7.46 6.81 20.84
N ILE A 439 -6.35 6.09 20.96
CA ILE A 439 -5.19 6.19 20.08
C ILE A 439 -5.00 4.85 19.37
N ILE A 440 -4.87 4.91 18.07
CA ILE A 440 -4.56 3.74 17.23
C ILE A 440 -3.16 3.95 16.69
N LYS A 441 -2.31 2.93 16.80
CA LYS A 441 -0.94 2.93 16.27
C LYS A 441 -0.83 1.88 15.17
N ARG A 442 -0.21 2.21 14.03
CA ARG A 442 0.21 1.24 13.00
C ARG A 442 1.61 1.54 12.53
N ASN A 443 2.38 0.49 12.32
CA ASN A 443 3.63 0.59 11.59
C ASN A 443 3.30 0.90 10.12
N PHE A 444 4.12 1.70 9.46
CA PHE A 444 3.95 2.02 8.05
C PHE A 444 5.27 2.12 7.29
N SER A 445 5.19 1.83 5.99
CA SER A 445 6.20 2.19 5.00
C SER A 445 5.53 3.09 3.96
N ARG A 446 6.12 4.24 3.65
CA ARG A 446 5.62 5.19 2.66
C ARG A 446 6.70 5.50 1.63
N VAL A 447 6.39 5.29 0.35
CA VAL A 447 7.30 5.52 -0.77
C VAL A 447 6.74 6.67 -1.60
N ILE A 448 7.53 7.72 -1.74
CA ILE A 448 7.12 8.97 -2.37
C ILE A 448 8.04 9.23 -3.54
N THR A 449 7.49 9.26 -4.75
CA THR A 449 8.21 9.68 -5.94
C THR A 449 7.95 11.16 -6.18
N VAL A 450 9.03 11.93 -6.16
CA VAL A 450 9.07 13.37 -6.38
C VAL A 450 9.68 13.65 -7.74
N SER A 451 9.06 14.53 -8.50
CA SER A 451 9.59 15.07 -9.75
C SER A 451 9.88 16.56 -9.59
N SER A 452 10.94 17.04 -10.24
CA SER A 452 11.22 18.47 -10.40
C SER A 452 10.93 18.85 -11.85
N THR A 453 9.76 19.43 -12.11
CA THR A 453 9.39 19.90 -13.44
C THR A 453 10.00 21.27 -13.73
N GLU A 454 10.21 22.07 -12.69
CA GLU A 454 10.82 23.41 -12.73
C GLU A 454 11.89 23.51 -11.61
N PRO A 455 12.95 24.31 -11.78
CA PRO A 455 13.93 24.54 -10.71
C PRO A 455 13.23 25.08 -9.46
N GLY A 456 13.45 24.44 -8.31
CA GLY A 456 12.88 24.86 -7.02
C GLY A 456 11.41 24.49 -6.81
N ARG A 457 10.78 23.75 -7.73
CA ARG A 457 9.39 23.29 -7.58
C ARG A 457 9.28 21.78 -7.71
N TRP A 458 8.93 21.15 -6.59
CA TRP A 458 8.74 19.72 -6.48
C TRP A 458 7.27 19.34 -6.48
N HIS A 459 6.95 18.26 -7.20
CA HIS A 459 5.63 17.65 -7.19
C HIS A 459 5.73 16.15 -6.93
N ILE A 460 4.85 15.66 -6.07
CA ILE A 460 4.66 14.22 -5.85
C ILE A 460 3.90 13.65 -7.06
N VAL A 461 4.51 12.67 -7.72
CA VAL A 461 3.93 11.97 -8.90
C VAL A 461 3.41 10.58 -8.55
N ASN A 462 3.95 9.96 -7.51
CA ASN A 462 3.48 8.69 -6.97
C ASN A 462 3.65 8.68 -5.46
N ASP A 463 2.65 8.19 -4.74
CA ASP A 463 2.66 8.04 -3.28
C ASP A 463 2.06 6.69 -2.89
N MET A 464 2.86 5.85 -2.27
CA MET A 464 2.48 4.49 -1.90
C MET A 464 2.61 4.33 -0.40
N VAL A 465 1.53 3.93 0.27
CA VAL A 465 1.54 3.68 1.72
C VAL A 465 1.17 2.23 1.99
N THR A 466 2.00 1.55 2.78
CA THR A 466 1.74 0.20 3.27
C THR A 466 1.66 0.23 4.80
N LEU A 467 0.57 -0.30 5.36
CA LEU A 467 0.43 -0.48 6.80
C LEU A 467 0.80 -1.91 7.23
N TYR A 468 1.35 -1.98 8.43
CA TYR A 468 1.73 -3.20 9.13
C TYR A 468 1.09 -3.22 10.52
N PRO A 469 0.81 -4.41 11.08
CA PRO A 469 0.37 -4.51 12.47
C PRO A 469 1.38 -3.84 13.40
N PHE A 470 0.88 -3.16 14.43
CA PHE A 470 1.70 -2.61 15.50
C PHE A 470 1.67 -3.57 16.68
N ARG A 471 2.84 -3.98 17.18
CA ARG A 471 3.00 -4.95 18.27
C ARG A 471 3.43 -4.34 19.61
N GLY A 472 3.50 -3.01 19.72
CA GLY A 472 3.92 -2.33 20.94
C GLY A 472 3.14 -2.83 22.15
N GLY A 473 3.88 -3.14 23.22
CA GLY A 473 3.48 -4.02 24.32
C GLY A 473 2.03 -3.88 24.73
N SER A 474 1.22 -4.89 24.41
CA SER A 474 -0.01 -5.09 25.15
C SER A 474 0.41 -5.36 26.59
N SER A 475 0.06 -4.46 27.50
CA SER A 475 0.03 -4.71 28.95
C SER A 475 -1.09 -5.72 29.27
N ASN A 476 -0.99 -6.89 28.66
CA ASN A 476 -1.79 -8.08 28.85
C ASN A 476 -0.79 -9.21 29.09
N GLU A 477 -0.18 -9.18 30.27
CA GLU A 477 0.17 -10.34 31.11
C GLU A 477 1.04 -9.82 32.27
N GLY A 478 0.45 -9.68 33.47
CA GLY A 478 1.24 -9.62 34.72
C GLY A 478 0.99 -8.51 35.76
N GLU A 479 0.17 -7.47 35.54
CA GLU A 479 -0.02 -6.41 36.57
C GLU A 479 -1.12 -6.69 37.61
N SER A 480 -1.50 -7.96 37.78
CA SER A 480 -2.39 -8.40 38.86
C SER A 480 -1.76 -9.55 39.65
N GLN A 481 -0.60 -9.31 40.27
CA GLN A 481 -0.11 -9.98 41.50
C GLN A 481 1.35 -9.59 41.79
N ALA A 482 1.60 -8.38 42.33
CA ALA A 482 2.83 -8.07 43.06
C ALA A 482 2.67 -6.81 43.94
N SER A 483 1.54 -6.69 44.64
CA SER A 483 1.49 -5.83 45.83
C SER A 483 2.12 -6.57 47.00
N SER A 484 3.46 -6.55 47.10
CA SER A 484 4.27 -6.56 48.35
C SER A 484 5.67 -7.14 48.13
N ALA A 485 6.65 -6.27 47.91
CA ALA A 485 7.95 -6.29 48.59
C ALA A 485 8.81 -5.16 48.00
N ALA A 486 9.30 -4.29 48.86
CA ALA A 486 10.15 -3.18 48.49
C ALA A 486 11.52 -3.66 47.98
N SER A 487 11.97 -3.12 46.84
CA SER A 487 13.39 -2.88 46.60
C SER A 487 13.54 -1.66 45.68
N SER A 488 13.85 -0.55 46.33
CA SER A 488 14.24 0.73 45.77
C SER A 488 15.62 0.71 45.10
N GLY A 489 15.72 1.31 43.92
CA GLY A 489 16.96 1.83 43.29
C GLY A 489 17.42 1.03 42.07
N ALA A 490 17.69 1.60 40.89
CA ALA A 490 17.70 2.98 40.41
C ALA A 490 17.70 2.96 38.86
N GLY A 491 17.07 3.96 38.23
CA GLY A 491 17.42 4.36 36.85
C GLY A 491 16.33 4.41 35.78
N VAL A 492 15.03 4.23 36.07
CA VAL A 492 14.01 4.72 35.13
C VAL A 492 13.88 6.21 35.37
N SER A 493 14.41 7.02 34.46
CA SER A 493 14.22 8.48 34.48
C SER A 493 12.73 8.77 34.53
N THR A 494 12.23 9.16 35.72
CA THR A 494 10.89 9.71 35.89
C THR A 494 10.89 11.13 35.31
N ALA A 495 11.02 11.21 33.98
CA ALA A 495 10.71 12.43 33.27
C ALA A 495 9.22 12.75 33.52
N PRO A 496 8.86 14.03 33.74
CA PRO A 496 7.46 14.40 33.90
C PRO A 496 6.63 13.87 32.71
N LEU A 497 5.43 13.35 33.00
CA LEU A 497 4.48 12.83 32.01
C LEU A 497 3.99 13.96 31.10
N THR A 498 4.78 14.33 30.10
CA THR A 498 4.32 15.17 29.00
C THR A 498 3.32 14.37 28.15
N PRO A 499 2.36 15.03 27.48
CA PRO A 499 1.44 14.36 26.55
C PRO A 499 2.17 13.49 25.51
N GLU A 500 3.32 13.96 25.01
CA GLU A 500 4.16 13.22 24.06
C GLU A 500 4.74 11.91 24.65
N ASN A 501 5.19 11.94 25.90
CA ASN A 501 5.70 10.75 26.60
C ASN A 501 4.62 9.66 26.80
N ILE A 502 3.34 10.04 26.90
CA ILE A 502 2.22 9.10 27.02
C ILE A 502 1.89 8.48 25.66
N LEU A 503 1.90 9.29 24.59
CA LEU A 503 1.55 8.82 23.25
C LEU A 503 2.60 7.87 22.66
N LEU A 504 3.88 8.09 22.97
CA LEU A 504 5.01 7.42 22.34
C LEU A 504 5.71 6.37 23.22
N ARG A 505 5.19 6.09 24.42
CA ARG A 505 5.83 5.19 25.41
C ARG A 505 6.24 3.82 24.83
N ASP A 506 5.39 3.24 23.98
CA ASP A 506 5.58 1.90 23.40
C ASP A 506 6.00 1.96 21.93
N VAL A 507 6.37 3.15 21.42
CA VAL A 507 6.85 3.34 20.05
C VAL A 507 8.37 3.26 20.07
N HIS A 508 8.90 2.13 19.61
CA HIS A 508 10.34 1.97 19.39
C HIS A 508 10.67 2.17 17.90
N PRO A 509 11.74 2.91 17.56
CA PRO A 509 12.10 3.23 16.17
C PRO A 509 12.22 1.98 15.27
N TYR A 510 12.60 0.83 15.83
CA TYR A 510 12.97 -0.37 15.08
C TYR A 510 11.84 -1.41 14.93
N ASP A 511 10.77 -1.32 15.74
CA ASP A 511 9.57 -2.18 15.64
C ASP A 511 8.79 -1.97 14.33
N VAL A 512 9.07 -0.84 13.69
CA VAL A 512 8.40 -0.34 12.48
C VAL A 512 8.67 -1.20 11.25
N VAL A 513 9.86 -1.81 11.17
CA VAL A 513 10.34 -2.48 9.96
C VAL A 513 10.59 -3.97 10.19
N PHE A 514 10.65 -4.41 11.45
CA PHE A 514 11.17 -5.74 11.79
C PHE A 514 10.31 -6.53 12.76
N SER A 515 9.86 -7.69 12.29
CA SER A 515 9.68 -8.87 13.13
C SER A 515 10.64 -9.93 12.57
N PRO A 516 11.77 -10.20 13.23
CA PRO A 516 12.76 -11.20 12.83
C PRO A 516 12.18 -12.62 12.76
N ALA A 517 11.17 -12.92 13.57
CA ALA A 517 10.37 -14.14 13.46
C ALA A 517 9.68 -14.29 12.09
N THR A 518 9.55 -13.20 11.34
CA THR A 518 8.88 -13.17 10.02
C THR A 518 9.83 -12.82 8.86
N ASP A 519 11.11 -12.48 9.12
CA ASP A 519 12.11 -12.19 8.08
C ASP A 519 13.43 -12.98 8.29
N PRO A 520 13.46 -14.26 7.88
CA PRO A 520 14.65 -15.11 8.02
C PRO A 520 15.83 -14.67 7.16
N LYS A 521 15.60 -13.89 6.08
CA LYS A 521 16.69 -13.43 5.19
C LYS A 521 17.55 -12.38 5.88
N ARG A 522 16.94 -11.48 6.64
CA ARG A 522 17.67 -10.47 7.43
C ARG A 522 18.44 -11.11 8.58
N ALA A 523 17.84 -12.06 9.29
CA ALA A 523 18.55 -12.83 10.33
C ALA A 523 19.82 -13.48 9.76
N ALA A 524 19.74 -14.10 8.57
CA ALA A 524 20.90 -14.67 7.88
C ALA A 524 21.93 -13.63 7.41
N GLN A 525 21.52 -12.40 7.07
CA GLN A 525 22.45 -11.33 6.72
C GLN A 525 23.19 -10.78 7.94
N ILE A 526 22.47 -10.52 9.04
CA ILE A 526 23.03 -10.07 10.32
C ILE A 526 23.96 -11.14 10.90
N ALA A 527 23.53 -12.41 10.85
CA ALA A 527 24.34 -13.58 11.23
C ALA A 527 25.69 -13.59 10.52
N ARG A 528 25.70 -13.41 9.19
CA ARG A 528 26.94 -13.31 8.41
C ARG A 528 27.78 -12.10 8.79
N ARG A 529 27.15 -10.96 9.09
CA ARG A 529 27.83 -9.70 9.44
C ARG A 529 28.56 -9.78 10.78
N TYR A 530 27.91 -10.35 11.80
CA TYR A 530 28.47 -10.48 13.16
C TYR A 530 29.08 -11.86 13.43
N ARG A 531 29.09 -12.76 12.44
CA ARG A 531 29.59 -14.15 12.57
C ARG A 531 28.95 -14.90 13.75
N VAL A 532 27.65 -14.70 13.93
CA VAL A 532 26.82 -15.38 14.92
C VAL A 532 25.85 -16.29 14.17
N PRO A 533 25.55 -17.52 14.63
CA PRO A 533 24.60 -18.40 13.96
C PRO A 533 23.22 -17.75 13.77
N ALA A 534 22.62 -17.91 12.59
CA ALA A 534 21.32 -17.30 12.26
C ALA A 534 20.17 -17.65 13.22
N PRO A 535 20.07 -18.87 13.78
CA PRO A 535 19.06 -19.19 14.80
C PRO A 535 19.20 -18.34 16.06
N ILE A 536 20.43 -18.04 16.50
CA ILE A 536 20.70 -17.23 17.69
C ILE A 536 20.29 -15.78 17.45
N VAL A 537 20.61 -15.24 16.27
CA VAL A 537 20.14 -13.91 15.86
C VAL A 537 18.62 -13.87 15.87
N ALA A 538 17.94 -14.86 15.30
CA ALA A 538 16.47 -14.91 15.28
C ALA A 538 15.86 -14.92 16.70
N THR A 539 16.42 -15.69 17.62
CA THR A 539 15.99 -15.74 19.03
C THR A 539 16.21 -14.40 19.74
N LEU A 540 17.40 -13.79 19.63
CA LEU A 540 17.69 -12.50 20.26
C LEU A 540 16.77 -11.40 19.76
N CYS A 541 16.49 -11.40 18.46
CA CYS A 541 15.64 -10.39 17.91
C CYS A 541 14.16 -10.52 18.35
N SER A 542 13.76 -11.62 19.00
CA SER A 542 12.44 -11.75 19.63
C SER A 542 12.32 -11.03 20.98
N VAL A 543 13.45 -10.61 21.56
CA VAL A 543 13.51 -10.02 22.92
C VAL A 543 14.19 -8.66 23.02
N VAL A 544 15.06 -8.31 22.07
CA VAL A 544 15.69 -6.99 22.01
C VAL A 544 14.76 -5.98 21.36
N HIS A 545 14.84 -4.72 21.80
CA HIS A 545 13.94 -3.65 21.39
C HIS A 545 14.59 -2.72 20.35
N SER A 546 15.85 -2.97 19.99
CA SER A 546 16.57 -2.20 18.97
C SER A 546 17.71 -2.96 18.32
N ASP A 547 18.06 -2.60 17.08
CA ASP A 547 19.28 -3.11 16.43
C ASP A 547 20.57 -2.67 17.17
N ARG A 548 20.52 -1.57 17.95
CA ARG A 548 21.65 -1.13 18.77
C ARG A 548 21.88 -2.09 19.93
N GLU A 549 20.82 -2.42 20.66
CA GLU A 549 20.84 -3.42 21.73
C GLU A 549 21.26 -4.79 21.18
N LEU A 550 20.66 -5.20 20.06
CA LEU A 550 21.04 -6.40 19.34
C LEU A 550 22.53 -6.38 18.96
N ALA A 551 23.03 -5.31 18.36
CA ALA A 551 24.42 -5.21 17.94
C ALA A 551 25.39 -5.30 19.12
N VAL A 552 25.07 -4.68 20.26
CA VAL A 552 25.87 -4.81 21.49
C VAL A 552 25.94 -6.28 21.90
N ILE A 553 24.81 -6.98 21.96
CA ILE A 553 24.77 -8.40 22.33
C ILE A 553 25.49 -9.27 21.30
N LEU A 554 25.34 -9.00 20.00
CA LEU A 554 25.96 -9.78 18.93
C LEU A 554 27.48 -9.59 18.89
N VAL A 555 27.99 -8.41 19.21
CA VAL A 555 29.43 -8.17 19.36
C VAL A 555 29.99 -9.10 20.44
N ASP A 556 29.31 -9.20 21.58
CA ASP A 556 29.69 -10.07 22.69
C ASP A 556 29.59 -11.58 22.36
N LEU A 557 28.95 -11.94 21.25
CA LEU A 557 28.69 -13.32 20.83
C LEU A 557 29.43 -13.71 19.54
N THR A 558 30.25 -12.80 19.01
CA THR A 558 30.96 -12.96 17.74
C THR A 558 31.84 -14.21 17.77
N ASP A 559 31.82 -14.98 16.67
CA ASP A 559 32.63 -16.18 16.45
C ASP A 559 32.34 -17.37 17.40
N ILE A 560 31.28 -17.31 18.22
CA ILE A 560 30.82 -18.47 19.00
C ILE A 560 30.03 -19.42 18.07
N PRO A 561 30.43 -20.69 17.94
CA PRO A 561 29.75 -21.65 17.06
C PRO A 561 28.46 -22.19 17.71
N LEU A 562 27.52 -22.69 16.89
CA LEU A 562 26.18 -23.07 17.34
C LEU A 562 26.21 -24.17 18.42
N GLU A 563 27.15 -25.10 18.32
CA GLU A 563 27.32 -26.24 19.21
C GLU A 563 27.58 -25.80 20.66
N VAL A 564 28.24 -24.65 20.86
CA VAL A 564 28.50 -24.10 22.20
C VAL A 564 27.21 -23.59 22.84
N TYR A 565 26.30 -22.99 22.07
CA TYR A 565 24.98 -22.59 22.57
C TYR A 565 24.14 -23.81 22.94
N GLU A 566 24.19 -24.87 22.14
CA GLU A 566 23.48 -26.13 22.41
C GLU A 566 24.02 -26.80 23.69
N GLN A 567 25.33 -26.79 23.90
CA GLN A 567 25.95 -27.27 25.14
C GLN A 567 25.53 -26.40 26.34
N CYS A 568 25.59 -25.08 26.23
CA CYS A 568 25.14 -24.16 27.27
C CYS A 568 23.65 -24.34 27.61
N ALA A 569 22.80 -24.68 26.63
CA ALA A 569 21.38 -24.93 26.86
C ALA A 569 21.13 -26.07 27.87
N THR A 570 22.01 -27.07 27.93
CA THR A 570 21.91 -28.17 28.91
C THR A 570 22.04 -27.72 30.37
N PHE A 571 22.67 -26.56 30.62
CA PHE A 571 22.84 -26.00 31.97
C PHE A 571 21.67 -25.11 32.41
N VAL A 572 20.77 -24.76 31.48
CA VAL A 572 19.66 -23.80 31.69
C VAL A 572 18.33 -24.36 31.21
N GLU A 573 18.11 -25.66 31.45
CA GLU A 573 16.83 -26.34 31.17
C GLU A 573 16.38 -26.23 29.70
N MET A 574 17.33 -26.18 28.78
CA MET A 574 17.11 -26.04 27.33
C MET A 574 16.42 -24.73 26.92
N ASP A 575 16.40 -23.70 27.79
CA ASP A 575 15.90 -22.39 27.43
C ASP A 575 16.85 -21.69 26.44
N PRO A 576 16.43 -21.41 25.20
CA PRO A 576 17.29 -20.84 24.17
C PRO A 576 17.80 -19.43 24.52
N LEU A 577 17.04 -18.65 25.29
CA LEU A 577 17.44 -17.29 25.62
C LEU A 577 18.47 -17.27 26.76
N SER A 578 18.23 -18.07 27.80
CA SER A 578 19.20 -18.24 28.88
C SER A 578 20.51 -18.84 28.39
N SER A 579 20.48 -19.74 27.39
CA SER A 579 21.71 -20.31 26.83
C SER A 579 22.56 -19.27 26.09
N ILE A 580 21.92 -18.34 25.39
CA ILE A 580 22.58 -17.20 24.74
C ILE A 580 23.23 -16.28 25.77
N PHE A 581 22.50 -15.93 26.84
CA PHE A 581 23.05 -15.13 27.93
C PHE A 581 24.19 -15.85 28.65
N LEU A 582 24.13 -17.17 28.78
CA LEU A 582 25.21 -17.97 29.36
C LEU A 582 26.47 -17.93 28.48
N CYS A 583 26.33 -18.09 27.16
CA CYS A 583 27.43 -17.90 26.21
C CYS A 583 28.01 -16.48 26.30
N ARG A 584 27.16 -15.46 26.44
CA ARG A 584 27.57 -14.07 26.58
C ARG A 584 28.39 -13.83 27.84
N ILE A 585 27.96 -14.41 28.97
CA ILE A 585 28.70 -14.37 30.25
C ILE A 585 30.07 -15.03 30.08
N GLY A 586 30.12 -16.23 29.52
CA GLY A 586 31.36 -16.97 29.32
C GLY A 586 32.33 -16.23 28.40
N ASN A 587 31.84 -15.65 27.30
CA ASN A 587 32.69 -14.97 26.33
C ASN A 587 33.23 -13.63 26.85
N LEU A 588 32.42 -12.86 27.60
CA LEU A 588 32.86 -11.55 28.11
C LEU A 588 33.68 -11.64 29.39
N PHE A 589 33.33 -12.55 30.30
CA PHE A 589 33.91 -12.61 31.64
C PHE A 589 34.83 -13.82 31.85
N GLY A 590 34.89 -14.75 30.90
CA GLY A 590 35.69 -15.98 31.04
C GLY A 590 35.14 -16.96 32.08
N ILE A 591 33.86 -16.83 32.45
CA ILE A 591 33.21 -17.65 33.48
C ILE A 591 32.75 -18.98 32.89
N GLU A 592 32.98 -20.09 33.60
CA GLU A 592 32.54 -21.42 33.15
C GLU A 592 31.00 -21.56 33.14
N PRO A 593 30.42 -22.36 32.20
CA PRO A 593 28.97 -22.47 32.05
C PRO A 593 28.21 -22.88 33.33
N ALA A 594 28.79 -23.74 34.17
CA ALA A 594 28.14 -24.15 35.41
C ALA A 594 28.00 -22.99 36.42
N GLU A 595 29.03 -22.15 36.53
CA GLU A 595 29.04 -20.97 37.40
C GLU A 595 28.17 -19.85 36.81
N GLY A 596 28.24 -19.63 35.50
CA GLY A 596 27.37 -18.69 34.81
C GLY A 596 25.88 -19.05 34.95
N ALA A 597 25.53 -20.34 34.95
CA ALA A 597 24.15 -20.78 35.17
C ALA A 597 23.66 -20.53 36.61
N VAL A 598 24.55 -20.53 37.60
CA VAL A 598 24.22 -20.10 38.97
C VAL A 598 23.97 -18.59 38.99
N LEU A 599 24.80 -17.82 38.29
CA LEU A 599 24.66 -16.38 38.19
C LEU A 599 23.33 -15.98 37.51
N LEU A 600 22.96 -16.65 36.41
CA LEU A 600 21.69 -16.44 35.73
C LEU A 600 20.49 -16.81 36.61
N ARG A 601 20.56 -17.90 37.37
CA ARG A 601 19.49 -18.24 38.33
C ARG A 601 19.30 -17.19 39.42
N LYS A 602 20.37 -16.48 39.80
CA LYS A 602 20.34 -15.44 40.83
C LYS A 602 19.87 -14.09 40.30
N CYS A 603 20.33 -13.69 39.12
CA CYS A 603 20.11 -12.35 38.56
C CYS A 603 19.01 -12.32 37.49
N GLY A 604 18.53 -13.47 37.03
CA GLY A 604 17.67 -13.55 35.84
C GLY A 604 18.42 -13.11 34.58
N LEU A 605 17.68 -12.60 33.59
CA LEU A 605 18.22 -12.06 32.34
C LEU A 605 18.58 -10.57 32.43
N ASP A 606 18.59 -9.98 33.64
CA ASP A 606 19.00 -8.59 33.85
C ASP A 606 20.52 -8.47 33.70
N TRP A 607 20.94 -7.99 32.53
CA TRP A 607 22.36 -7.82 32.19
C TRP A 607 23.10 -6.86 33.13
N ALA A 608 22.44 -5.81 33.63
CA ALA A 608 23.08 -4.85 34.53
C ALA A 608 23.35 -5.49 35.90
N ALA A 609 22.41 -6.30 36.40
CA ALA A 609 22.58 -7.06 37.64
C ALA A 609 23.69 -8.11 37.51
N ILE A 610 23.80 -8.78 36.36
CA ILE A 610 24.88 -9.74 36.05
C ILE A 610 26.24 -9.04 36.08
N VAL A 611 26.40 -7.93 35.36
CA VAL A 611 27.66 -7.16 35.32
C VAL A 611 28.07 -6.70 36.73
N GLN A 612 27.12 -6.21 37.53
CA GLN A 612 27.40 -5.81 38.92
C GLN A 612 27.80 -6.98 39.82
N ALA A 613 27.25 -8.17 39.59
CA ALA A 613 27.55 -9.36 40.36
C ALA A 613 28.91 -9.98 40.01
N VAL A 614 29.40 -9.79 38.78
CA VAL A 614 30.75 -10.21 38.34
C VAL A 614 31.82 -9.19 38.74
N GLY A 615 31.47 -7.90 38.81
CA GLY A 615 32.38 -6.82 39.22
C GLY A 615 32.67 -6.74 40.72
N ARG A 616 32.16 -7.68 41.53
CA ARG A 616 32.43 -7.85 42.96
C ARG A 616 33.13 -9.18 43.19
#